data_AF-A0A7S1CY02-F1
#
_entry.id   AF-A0A7S1CY02-F1
#
_cell.length_a   1.000
_cell.length_b   1.000
_cell.length_c   1.000
_cell.angle_alpha   90.00
_cell.angle_beta   90.00
_cell.angle_gamma   90.00
#
_symmetry.space_group_name_H-M   'P 1'
#
loop_
_entity.id
_entity.type
_entity.pdbx_description
1 polymer ?
#
loop_
_entity_poly.entity_id
_entity_poly.type
_entity_poly.pdbx_seq_one_letter_code
_entity_poly.pdbx_strand_id
1 'polypeptide(L)'
;VERVRATFEHLFLLVRFANTAFFAGDIEKAHLALQESLTLFTKLNNEKAIGIVNNNLGNTMLTMYRTMKASGVTTIGGMSKKQVMSKGCAYFKNAIESGEKALSRISEETGWSTEYLVFMQQLSNRYFNRALFYLSIRDDNSSPDDTEGQGWMDIATCKDMDREVVDNGDHVGFKGDADMQFELLMSRIKGVLVLMKMGYPDEWGVQDLLFEARKELVVALKQQPRHQLFRDIAPAGQMQRLDSVFIDYYMTTKQPKKAAEVAIRMLMEDEYLIQEAAMLSLKAILDGLGPSQELMNEEDVPEVRSALQQCRHTVARQHPSCVSEDLVKRQTLLQSHKGDFQMEFY
;
A
#
# COMPACT_ATOMS: atom_id res chain seq x y z
N VAL A 1 33.42 14.88 11.27
CA VAL A 1 32.39 14.02 11.91
C VAL A 1 31.08 14.78 12.10
N GLU A 2 31.05 15.95 12.75
CA GLU A 2 29.81 16.76 12.93
C GLU A 2 29.12 17.17 11.62
N ARG A 3 29.85 17.64 10.60
CA ARG A 3 29.25 18.00 9.30
C ARG A 3 28.64 16.80 8.57
N VAL A 4 29.21 15.60 8.75
CA VAL A 4 28.68 14.36 8.16
C VAL A 4 27.40 13.98 8.91
N ARG A 5 27.44 13.97 10.25
CA ARG A 5 26.27 13.70 11.09
C ARG A 5 25.11 14.68 10.85
N ALA A 6 25.38 15.98 10.79
CA ALA A 6 24.35 17.01 10.54
C ALA A 6 23.72 16.86 9.15
N THR A 7 24.50 16.40 8.16
CA THR A 7 23.99 16.06 6.83
C THR A 7 23.08 14.84 6.92
N PHE A 8 23.49 13.75 7.57
CA PHE A 8 22.66 12.55 7.76
C PHE A 8 21.36 12.83 8.53
N GLU A 9 21.40 13.67 9.57
CA GLU A 9 20.21 14.08 10.33
C GLU A 9 19.23 14.89 9.46
N HIS A 10 19.73 15.82 8.65
CA HIS A 10 18.89 16.54 7.67
C HIS A 10 18.29 15.61 6.62
N LEU A 11 19.06 14.62 6.15
CA LEU A 11 18.61 13.63 5.16
C LEU A 11 17.46 12.77 5.70
N PHE A 12 17.61 12.25 6.91
CA PHE A 12 16.54 11.49 7.58
C PHE A 12 15.29 12.34 7.81
N LEU A 13 15.48 13.61 8.17
CA LEU A 13 14.38 14.54 8.40
C LEU A 13 13.60 14.86 7.12
N LEU A 14 14.27 15.05 5.98
CA LEU A 14 13.61 15.32 4.70
C LEU A 14 12.77 14.13 4.23
N VAL A 15 13.28 12.91 4.35
CA VAL A 15 12.53 11.70 3.98
C VAL A 15 11.34 11.48 4.91
N ARG A 16 11.52 11.67 6.23
CA ARG A 16 10.40 11.60 7.18
C ARG A 16 9.35 12.66 6.92
N PHE A 17 9.78 13.88 6.58
CA PHE A 17 8.87 14.96 6.22
C PHE A 17 8.11 14.65 4.95
N ALA A 18 8.77 14.12 3.91
CA ALA A 18 8.13 13.66 2.69
C ALA A 18 7.09 12.56 2.97
N ASN A 19 7.43 11.56 3.79
CA ASN A 19 6.51 10.50 4.17
C ASN A 19 5.33 11.04 4.99
N THR A 20 5.58 11.95 5.93
CA THR A 20 4.52 12.60 6.71
C THR A 20 3.58 13.39 5.79
N ALA A 21 4.11 14.15 4.84
CA ALA A 21 3.32 14.88 3.86
C ALA A 21 2.52 13.93 2.96
N PHE A 22 3.16 12.86 2.46
CA PHE A 22 2.52 11.83 1.63
C PHE A 22 1.35 11.17 2.37
N PHE A 23 1.59 10.70 3.60
CA PHE A 23 0.55 10.13 4.46
C PHE A 23 -0.39 11.19 5.05
N ALA A 24 -0.17 12.48 4.87
CA ALA A 24 -1.18 13.50 5.15
C ALA A 24 -2.07 13.79 3.93
N GLY A 25 -1.75 13.23 2.77
CA GLY A 25 -2.40 13.53 1.50
C GLY A 25 -1.88 14.80 0.81
N ASP A 26 -0.83 15.43 1.34
CA ASP A 26 -0.16 16.59 0.74
C ASP A 26 0.91 16.12 -0.26
N ILE A 27 0.43 15.60 -1.40
CA ILE A 27 1.26 14.92 -2.40
C ILE A 27 2.21 15.89 -3.11
N GLU A 28 1.82 17.16 -3.26
CA GLU A 28 2.68 18.20 -3.83
C GLU A 28 3.89 18.48 -2.93
N LYS A 29 3.66 18.65 -1.62
CA LYS A 29 4.72 18.86 -0.64
C LYS A 29 5.62 17.64 -0.50
N ALA A 30 5.06 16.43 -0.54
CA ALA A 30 5.84 15.20 -0.57
C ALA A 30 6.77 15.15 -1.78
N HIS A 31 6.25 15.46 -2.98
CA HIS A 31 7.03 15.52 -4.20
C HIS A 31 8.18 16.55 -4.12
N LEU A 32 7.90 17.78 -3.68
CA LEU A 32 8.93 18.82 -3.53
C LEU A 32 10.05 18.39 -2.57
N ALA A 33 9.70 17.86 -1.40
CA ALA A 33 10.67 17.38 -0.42
C ALA A 33 11.54 16.24 -0.96
N LEU A 34 10.96 15.33 -1.75
CA LEU A 34 11.71 14.24 -2.39
C LEU A 34 12.60 14.76 -3.53
N GLN A 35 12.20 15.77 -4.28
CA GLN A 35 13.05 16.39 -5.31
C GLN A 35 14.28 17.08 -4.70
N GLU A 36 14.09 17.78 -3.56
CA GLU A 36 15.20 18.35 -2.80
C GLU A 36 16.13 17.27 -2.26
N SER A 37 15.56 16.18 -1.72
CA SER A 37 16.31 15.02 -1.26
C SER A 37 17.14 14.39 -2.38
N LEU A 38 16.55 14.18 -3.56
CA LEU A 38 17.24 13.64 -4.73
C LEU A 38 18.43 14.51 -5.11
N THR A 39 18.23 15.82 -5.19
CA THR A 39 19.28 16.79 -5.51
C THR A 39 20.45 16.69 -4.52
N LEU A 40 20.15 16.58 -3.23
CA LEU A 40 21.16 16.46 -2.19
C LEU A 40 21.91 15.12 -2.26
N PHE A 41 21.20 14.00 -2.43
CA PHE A 41 21.83 12.69 -2.54
C PHE A 41 22.68 12.51 -3.79
N THR A 42 22.27 13.12 -4.91
CA THR A 42 23.10 13.20 -6.12
C THR A 42 24.39 13.97 -5.87
N LYS A 43 24.34 15.12 -5.17
CA LYS A 43 25.56 15.88 -4.81
C LYS A 43 26.50 15.10 -3.89
N LEU A 44 25.96 14.19 -3.08
CA LEU A 44 26.72 13.33 -2.16
C LEU A 44 27.18 12.02 -2.80
N ASN A 45 26.84 11.76 -4.08
CA ASN A 45 27.09 10.50 -4.77
C ASN A 45 26.61 9.27 -3.98
N ASN A 46 25.49 9.37 -3.27
CA ASN A 46 24.94 8.28 -2.49
C ASN A 46 23.96 7.46 -3.36
N GLU A 47 24.45 6.44 -4.06
CA GLU A 47 23.67 5.66 -5.02
C GLU A 47 22.47 4.94 -4.38
N LYS A 48 22.67 4.29 -3.23
CA LYS A 48 21.59 3.62 -2.48
C LYS A 48 20.47 4.61 -2.18
N ALA A 49 20.85 5.79 -1.72
CA ALA A 49 19.93 6.85 -1.39
C ALA A 49 19.13 7.37 -2.60
N ILE A 50 19.83 7.58 -3.72
CA ILE A 50 19.22 8.00 -4.97
C ILE A 50 18.17 6.97 -5.41
N GLY A 51 18.47 5.68 -5.31
CA GLY A 51 17.52 4.59 -5.61
C GLY A 51 16.24 4.66 -4.78
N ILE A 52 16.38 4.79 -3.45
CA ILE A 52 15.25 4.93 -2.50
C ILE A 52 14.37 6.14 -2.86
N VAL A 53 14.98 7.30 -3.06
CA VAL A 53 14.23 8.53 -3.37
C VAL A 53 13.54 8.44 -4.73
N ASN A 54 14.17 7.83 -5.73
CA ASN A 54 13.53 7.60 -7.03
C ASN A 54 12.31 6.67 -6.90
N ASN A 55 12.38 5.59 -6.12
CA ASN A 55 11.21 4.73 -5.88
C ASN A 55 10.06 5.51 -5.21
N ASN A 56 10.39 6.30 -4.18
CA ASN A 56 9.43 7.12 -3.45
C ASN A 56 8.82 8.24 -4.32
N LEU A 57 9.60 8.85 -5.23
CA LEU A 57 9.10 9.77 -6.25
C LEU A 57 8.17 9.06 -7.24
N GLY A 58 8.49 7.83 -7.66
CA GLY A 58 7.62 6.99 -8.48
C GLY A 58 6.27 6.74 -7.82
N ASN A 59 6.26 6.32 -6.55
CA ASN A 59 5.04 6.14 -5.75
C ASN A 59 4.23 7.44 -5.61
N THR A 60 4.92 8.56 -5.48
CA THR A 60 4.30 9.88 -5.48
C THR A 60 3.63 10.19 -6.83
N MET A 61 4.27 9.87 -7.95
CA MET A 61 3.67 10.03 -9.29
C MET A 61 2.47 9.11 -9.49
N LEU A 62 2.53 7.85 -9.03
CA LEU A 62 1.39 6.93 -9.06
C LEU A 62 0.19 7.51 -8.31
N THR A 63 0.42 8.01 -7.11
CA THR A 63 -0.62 8.60 -6.25
C THR A 63 -1.20 9.86 -6.89
N MET A 64 -0.37 10.74 -7.46
CA MET A 64 -0.83 11.89 -8.23
C MET A 64 -1.72 11.45 -9.39
N TYR A 65 -1.27 10.50 -10.21
CA TYR A 65 -2.02 10.01 -11.37
C TYR A 65 -3.39 9.44 -10.98
N ARG A 66 -3.46 8.57 -9.96
CA ARG A 66 -4.72 8.00 -9.48
C ARG A 66 -5.67 9.06 -8.93
N THR A 67 -5.12 10.04 -8.20
CA THR A 67 -5.88 11.20 -7.72
C THR A 67 -6.46 12.00 -8.87
N MET A 68 -5.68 12.26 -9.93
CA MET A 68 -6.15 12.95 -11.13
C MET A 68 -7.24 12.15 -11.86
N LYS A 69 -7.06 10.82 -12.01
CA LYS A 69 -8.05 9.93 -12.65
C LYS A 69 -9.39 9.94 -11.92
N ALA A 70 -9.37 9.90 -10.59
CA ALA A 70 -10.60 9.82 -9.81
C ALA A 70 -11.29 11.17 -9.55
N SER A 71 -10.52 12.25 -9.41
CA SER A 71 -11.07 13.60 -9.17
C SER A 71 -11.35 14.39 -10.45
N GLY A 72 -10.88 13.92 -11.61
CA GLY A 72 -11.00 14.62 -12.89
C GLY A 72 -10.11 15.87 -13.00
N VAL A 73 -9.24 16.13 -12.02
CA VAL A 73 -8.35 17.30 -12.02
C VAL A 73 -7.27 17.14 -13.09
N THR A 74 -7.01 18.20 -13.85
CA THR A 74 -6.09 18.19 -15.00
C THR A 74 -4.63 18.44 -14.61
N THR A 75 -4.36 19.04 -13.44
CA THR A 75 -3.01 19.28 -12.92
C THR A 75 -2.91 19.11 -11.39
N ILE A 76 -1.78 18.61 -10.91
CA ILE A 76 -1.41 18.59 -9.48
C ILE A 76 0.02 19.13 -9.36
N GLY A 77 0.27 20.11 -8.50
CA GLY A 77 1.58 20.77 -8.39
C GLY A 77 2.10 21.32 -9.72
N GLY A 78 1.20 21.86 -10.55
CA GLY A 78 1.51 22.35 -11.89
C GLY A 78 1.84 21.27 -12.94
N MET A 79 1.83 19.98 -12.58
CA MET A 79 2.10 18.88 -13.52
C MET A 79 0.82 18.35 -14.14
N SER A 80 0.80 18.27 -15.47
CA SER A 80 -0.24 17.58 -16.24
C SER A 80 -0.14 16.06 -16.10
N LYS A 81 -1.23 15.35 -16.43
CA LYS A 81 -1.28 13.87 -16.41
C LYS A 81 -0.15 13.24 -17.23
N LYS A 82 0.15 13.80 -18.41
CA LYS A 82 1.26 13.36 -19.28
C LYS A 82 2.62 13.53 -18.61
N GLN A 83 2.85 14.64 -17.90
CA GLN A 83 4.10 14.87 -17.16
C GLN A 83 4.24 13.92 -15.98
N VAL A 84 3.16 13.66 -15.23
CA VAL A 84 3.14 12.69 -14.12
C VAL A 84 3.48 11.28 -14.62
N MET A 85 2.86 10.84 -15.72
CA MET A 85 3.16 9.54 -16.33
C MET A 85 4.64 9.44 -16.75
N SER A 86 5.12 10.41 -17.53
CA SER A 86 6.50 10.42 -18.03
C SER A 86 7.54 10.44 -16.90
N LYS A 87 7.34 11.27 -15.88
CA LYS A 87 8.23 11.33 -14.71
C LYS A 87 8.18 10.04 -13.89
N GLY A 88 6.99 9.48 -13.67
CA GLY A 88 6.85 8.23 -12.91
C GLY A 88 7.60 7.08 -13.57
N CYS A 89 7.50 6.93 -14.90
CA CYS A 89 8.31 5.95 -15.65
C CYS A 89 9.82 6.17 -15.41
N ALA A 90 10.28 7.41 -15.53
CA ALA A 90 11.69 7.74 -15.35
C ALA A 90 12.19 7.47 -13.93
N TYR A 91 11.41 7.83 -12.91
CA TYR A 91 11.77 7.60 -11.51
C TYR A 91 11.84 6.11 -11.18
N PHE A 92 10.84 5.31 -11.55
CA PHE A 92 10.91 3.87 -11.31
C PHE A 92 12.03 3.19 -12.09
N LYS A 93 12.28 3.60 -13.35
CA LYS A 93 13.41 3.11 -14.14
C LYS A 93 14.73 3.35 -13.41
N ASN A 94 14.99 4.58 -12.97
CA ASN A 94 16.21 4.91 -12.24
C ASN A 94 16.34 4.13 -10.92
N ALA A 95 15.23 3.93 -10.19
CA ALA A 95 15.23 3.19 -8.94
C ALA A 95 15.59 1.71 -9.13
N ILE A 96 15.08 1.09 -10.19
CA ILE A 96 15.34 -0.32 -10.53
C ILE A 96 16.76 -0.48 -11.07
N GLU A 97 17.19 0.33 -12.04
CA GLU A 97 18.57 0.24 -12.59
C GLU A 97 19.63 0.42 -11.49
N SER A 98 19.39 1.34 -10.54
CA SER A 98 20.28 1.52 -9.39
C SER A 98 20.23 0.33 -8.43
N GLY A 99 19.06 -0.30 -8.27
CA GLY A 99 18.88 -1.47 -7.42
C GLY A 99 19.55 -2.71 -8.02
N GLU A 100 19.32 -3.01 -9.30
CA GLU A 100 19.97 -4.10 -10.03
C GLU A 100 21.51 -3.99 -9.93
N LYS A 101 22.07 -2.82 -10.21
CA LYS A 101 23.53 -2.58 -10.10
C LYS A 101 24.07 -2.81 -8.69
N ALA A 102 23.31 -2.45 -7.67
CA ALA A 102 23.72 -2.63 -6.28
C ALA A 102 23.59 -4.11 -5.87
N LEU A 103 22.52 -4.78 -6.27
CA LEU A 103 22.31 -6.21 -6.00
C LEU A 103 23.41 -7.06 -6.66
N SER A 104 23.80 -6.74 -7.90
CA SER A 104 24.93 -7.42 -8.57
C SER A 104 26.23 -7.29 -7.78
N ARG A 105 26.55 -6.07 -7.29
CA ARG A 105 27.74 -5.85 -6.45
C ARG A 105 27.69 -6.64 -5.14
N ILE A 106 26.56 -6.60 -4.43
CA ILE A 106 26.38 -7.34 -3.17
C ILE A 106 26.49 -8.85 -3.40
N SER A 107 25.96 -9.34 -4.52
CA SER A 107 26.08 -10.76 -4.94
C SER A 107 27.54 -11.17 -5.11
N GLU A 108 28.33 -10.36 -5.83
CA GLU A 108 29.75 -10.61 -6.07
C GLU A 108 30.57 -10.56 -4.78
N GLU A 109 30.23 -9.66 -3.86
CA GLU A 109 30.96 -9.43 -2.61
C GLU A 109 30.61 -10.45 -1.50
N THR A 110 29.33 -10.79 -1.36
CA THR A 110 28.82 -11.53 -0.20
C THR A 110 28.17 -12.87 -0.54
N GLY A 111 27.84 -13.10 -1.82
CA GLY A 111 27.03 -14.25 -2.24
C GLY A 111 25.64 -14.26 -1.61
N TRP A 112 25.10 -15.45 -1.34
CA TRP A 112 23.86 -15.62 -0.60
C TRP A 112 24.06 -15.26 0.88
N SER A 113 23.66 -14.04 1.22
CA SER A 113 23.77 -13.48 2.57
C SER A 113 22.45 -12.84 3.00
N THR A 114 22.29 -12.59 4.30
CA THR A 114 21.14 -11.81 4.81
C THR A 114 21.05 -10.44 4.15
N GLU A 115 22.18 -9.77 3.93
CA GLU A 115 22.22 -8.46 3.27
C GLU A 115 21.73 -8.56 1.82
N TYR A 116 22.17 -9.60 1.09
CA TYR A 116 21.71 -9.87 -0.26
C TYR A 116 20.20 -10.09 -0.32
N LEU A 117 19.64 -10.93 0.56
CA LEU A 117 18.20 -11.21 0.59
C LEU A 117 17.36 -9.98 0.96
N VAL A 118 17.80 -9.18 1.93
CA VAL A 118 17.13 -7.91 2.28
C VAL A 118 17.13 -6.97 1.08
N PHE A 119 18.25 -6.88 0.36
CA PHE A 119 18.34 -6.01 -0.81
C PHE A 119 17.49 -6.53 -1.98
N MET A 120 17.45 -7.84 -2.20
CA MET A 120 16.58 -8.49 -3.19
C MET A 120 15.11 -8.20 -2.90
N GLN A 121 14.69 -8.28 -1.64
CA GLN A 121 13.32 -7.95 -1.24
C GLN A 121 12.97 -6.48 -1.50
N GLN A 122 13.91 -5.55 -1.27
CA GLN A 122 13.74 -4.14 -1.62
C GLN A 122 13.62 -3.94 -3.13
N LEU A 123 14.45 -4.62 -3.93
CA LEU A 123 14.35 -4.54 -5.39
C LEU A 123 13.02 -5.12 -5.90
N SER A 124 12.55 -6.24 -5.33
CA SER A 124 11.24 -6.81 -5.60
C SER A 124 10.12 -5.79 -5.37
N ASN A 125 10.16 -5.05 -4.25
CA ASN A 125 9.19 -3.97 -3.99
C ASN A 125 9.19 -2.88 -5.06
N ARG A 126 10.35 -2.53 -5.63
CA ARG A 126 10.46 -1.53 -6.70
C ARG A 126 9.81 -2.02 -7.99
N TYR A 127 10.04 -3.28 -8.36
CA TYR A 127 9.34 -3.89 -9.50
C TYR A 127 7.83 -3.90 -9.26
N PHE A 128 7.38 -4.32 -8.07
CA PHE A 128 5.96 -4.30 -7.73
C PHE A 128 5.34 -2.91 -7.88
N ASN A 129 5.98 -1.88 -7.32
CA ASN A 129 5.50 -0.51 -7.41
C ASN A 129 5.46 -0.01 -8.87
N ARG A 130 6.48 -0.31 -9.68
CA ARG A 130 6.50 0.03 -11.11
C ARG A 130 5.41 -0.71 -11.89
N ALA A 131 5.16 -1.98 -11.57
CA ALA A 131 4.10 -2.77 -12.16
C ALA A 131 2.73 -2.13 -11.90
N LEU A 132 2.44 -1.80 -10.64
CA LEU A 132 1.22 -1.09 -10.27
C LEU A 132 1.09 0.23 -11.03
N PHE A 133 2.19 0.95 -11.24
CA PHE A 133 2.20 2.18 -12.01
C PHE A 133 1.84 1.94 -13.47
N TYR A 134 2.55 1.06 -14.18
CA TYR A 134 2.29 0.77 -15.58
C TYR A 134 0.86 0.28 -15.82
N LEU A 135 0.39 -0.68 -15.03
CA LEU A 135 -0.97 -1.20 -15.14
C LEU A 135 -2.03 -0.14 -14.79
N SER A 136 -1.68 0.84 -13.93
CA SER A 136 -2.59 1.95 -13.61
C SER A 136 -2.74 2.94 -14.77
N ILE A 137 -1.65 3.22 -15.50
CA ILE A 137 -1.60 4.25 -16.55
C ILE A 137 -1.92 3.74 -17.96
N ARG A 138 -2.09 2.43 -18.14
CA ARG A 138 -2.28 1.76 -19.43
C ARG A 138 -3.22 2.50 -20.37
N ASP A 139 -4.44 2.79 -19.92
CA ASP A 139 -5.51 3.35 -20.77
C ASP A 139 -5.22 4.79 -21.24
N ASP A 140 -4.29 5.49 -20.57
CA ASP A 140 -3.91 6.87 -20.88
C ASP A 140 -2.54 6.98 -21.55
N ASN A 141 -1.83 5.86 -21.72
CA ASN A 141 -0.52 5.84 -22.34
C ASN A 141 -0.65 5.81 -23.88
N SER A 142 0.35 6.36 -24.58
CA SER A 142 0.39 6.31 -26.05
C SER A 142 0.63 4.90 -26.60
N SER A 143 1.20 4.00 -25.78
CA SER A 143 1.43 2.59 -26.12
C SER A 143 0.83 1.68 -25.03
N PRO A 144 -0.50 1.46 -25.02
CA PRO A 144 -1.17 0.69 -23.97
C PRO A 144 -0.63 -0.75 -23.84
N ASP A 145 -0.47 -1.47 -24.94
CA ASP A 145 -0.03 -2.87 -24.94
C ASP A 145 1.40 -3.03 -24.41
N ASP A 146 2.32 -2.15 -24.84
CA ASP A 146 3.71 -2.15 -24.33
C ASP A 146 3.77 -1.81 -22.84
N THR A 147 2.89 -0.91 -22.39
CA THR A 147 2.79 -0.49 -21.00
C THR A 147 2.26 -1.63 -20.14
N GLU A 148 1.19 -2.30 -20.58
CA GLU A 148 0.63 -3.45 -19.89
C GLU A 148 1.63 -4.62 -19.86
N GLY A 149 2.29 -4.91 -20.98
CA GLY A 149 3.32 -5.95 -21.06
C GLY A 149 4.47 -5.72 -20.09
N GLN A 150 4.96 -4.48 -19.96
CA GLN A 150 5.96 -4.13 -18.94
C GLN A 150 5.44 -4.30 -17.53
N GLY A 151 4.18 -3.90 -17.27
CA GLY A 151 3.54 -4.10 -15.97
C GLY A 151 3.50 -5.57 -15.55
N TRP A 152 3.09 -6.46 -16.46
CA TRP A 152 3.05 -7.90 -16.20
C TRP A 152 4.43 -8.54 -16.06
N MET A 153 5.41 -8.09 -16.85
CA MET A 153 6.80 -8.53 -16.68
C MET A 153 7.33 -8.17 -15.29
N ASP A 154 7.04 -6.97 -14.79
CA ASP A 154 7.46 -6.54 -13.46
C ASP A 154 6.76 -7.32 -12.33
N ILE A 155 5.47 -7.67 -12.50
CA ILE A 155 4.72 -8.57 -11.59
C ILE A 155 5.42 -9.93 -11.51
N ALA A 156 5.80 -10.51 -12.66
CA ALA A 156 6.47 -11.81 -12.69
C ALA A 156 7.84 -11.75 -11.99
N THR A 157 8.67 -10.77 -12.34
CA THR A 157 9.99 -10.55 -11.71
C THR A 157 9.88 -10.38 -10.19
N CYS A 158 8.92 -9.58 -9.73
CA CYS A 158 8.66 -9.40 -8.30
C CYS A 158 8.29 -10.73 -7.61
N LYS A 159 7.41 -11.53 -8.22
CA LYS A 159 6.99 -12.82 -7.67
C LYS A 159 8.14 -13.82 -7.60
N ASP A 160 9.00 -13.83 -8.60
CA ASP A 160 10.19 -14.70 -8.63
C ASP A 160 11.20 -14.29 -7.57
N MET A 161 11.46 -12.98 -7.39
CA MET A 161 12.31 -12.48 -6.30
C MET A 161 11.74 -12.78 -4.92
N ASP A 162 10.42 -12.58 -4.70
CA ASP A 162 9.77 -12.89 -3.42
C ASP A 162 9.92 -14.38 -3.08
N ARG A 163 9.81 -15.27 -4.08
CA ARG A 163 10.06 -16.73 -3.90
C ARG A 163 11.53 -17.01 -3.60
N GLU A 164 12.46 -16.42 -4.33
CA GLU A 164 13.90 -16.61 -4.09
C GLU A 164 14.30 -16.20 -2.67
N VAL A 165 13.74 -15.11 -2.15
CA VAL A 165 13.96 -14.66 -0.77
C VAL A 165 13.46 -15.68 0.25
N VAL A 166 12.28 -16.26 0.04
CA VAL A 166 11.72 -17.29 0.93
C VAL A 166 12.53 -18.57 0.85
N ASP A 167 12.79 -19.08 -0.35
CA ASP A 167 13.46 -20.37 -0.58
C ASP A 167 14.90 -20.37 -0.04
N ASN A 168 15.62 -19.24 -0.18
CA ASN A 168 17.00 -19.11 0.30
C ASN A 168 17.10 -18.55 1.72
N GLY A 169 16.01 -17.99 2.25
CA GLY A 169 15.97 -17.39 3.58
C GLY A 169 16.35 -18.37 4.68
N ASP A 170 15.75 -19.56 4.64
CA ASP A 170 16.03 -20.63 5.61
C ASP A 170 17.49 -21.09 5.58
N HIS A 171 18.10 -21.14 4.39
CA HIS A 171 19.47 -21.61 4.21
C HIS A 171 20.52 -20.69 4.84
N VAL A 172 20.28 -19.37 4.82
CA VAL A 172 21.22 -18.38 5.39
C VAL A 172 20.83 -17.96 6.81
N GLY A 173 19.86 -18.64 7.42
CA GLY A 173 19.33 -18.26 8.73
C GLY A 173 18.57 -16.94 8.73
N PHE A 174 18.19 -16.44 7.55
CA PHE A 174 17.31 -15.31 7.38
C PHE A 174 15.88 -15.76 7.68
N LYS A 175 15.58 -15.82 8.98
CA LYS A 175 14.20 -15.76 9.44
C LYS A 175 13.80 -14.30 9.30
N GLY A 176 13.24 -13.94 8.14
CA GLY A 176 12.70 -12.61 7.91
C GLY A 176 11.92 -12.18 9.15
N ASP A 177 12.19 -10.98 9.63
CA ASP A 177 11.54 -10.45 10.81
C ASP A 177 10.02 -10.51 10.55
N ALA A 178 9.26 -11.21 11.40
CA ALA A 178 7.88 -11.60 11.05
C ALA A 178 6.95 -10.39 10.80
N ASP A 179 7.31 -9.22 11.35
CA ASP A 179 6.71 -7.94 10.99
C ASP A 179 7.00 -7.52 9.55
N MET A 180 8.24 -7.65 9.07
CA MET A 180 8.59 -7.39 7.67
C MET A 180 7.80 -8.28 6.71
N GLN A 181 7.67 -9.57 7.01
CA GLN A 181 6.92 -10.51 6.16
C GLN A 181 5.43 -10.17 6.13
N PHE A 182 4.84 -9.86 7.29
CA PHE A 182 3.45 -9.45 7.36
C PHE A 182 3.20 -8.15 6.56
N GLU A 183 4.04 -7.13 6.72
CA GLU A 183 3.90 -5.87 5.98
C GLU A 183 4.12 -6.04 4.48
N LEU A 184 5.01 -6.94 4.06
CA LEU A 184 5.20 -7.32 2.66
C LEU A 184 3.91 -7.92 2.09
N LEU A 185 3.37 -8.97 2.73
CA LEU A 185 2.13 -9.63 2.32
C LEU A 185 0.97 -8.63 2.23
N MET A 186 0.80 -7.79 3.25
CA MET A 186 -0.23 -6.75 3.27
C MET A 186 -0.09 -5.76 2.11
N SER A 187 1.14 -5.36 1.76
CA SER A 187 1.39 -4.49 0.61
C SER A 187 1.06 -5.18 -0.72
N ARG A 188 1.47 -6.44 -0.89
CA ARG A 188 1.16 -7.22 -2.10
C ARG A 188 -0.34 -7.40 -2.29
N ILE A 189 -1.03 -7.84 -1.25
CA ILE A 189 -2.48 -8.05 -1.30
C ILE A 189 -3.20 -6.77 -1.72
N LYS A 190 -2.90 -5.64 -1.09
CA LYS A 190 -3.56 -4.36 -1.40
C LYS A 190 -3.27 -3.90 -2.82
N GLY A 191 -2.02 -3.99 -3.26
CA GLY A 191 -1.64 -3.64 -4.63
C GLY A 191 -2.40 -4.48 -5.67
N VAL A 192 -2.47 -5.80 -5.48
CA VAL A 192 -3.19 -6.71 -6.38
C VAL A 192 -4.71 -6.46 -6.35
N LEU A 193 -5.29 -6.20 -5.17
CA LEU A 193 -6.70 -5.83 -5.06
C LEU A 193 -7.04 -4.56 -5.85
N VAL A 194 -6.14 -3.58 -5.87
CA VAL A 194 -6.32 -2.39 -6.73
C VAL A 194 -6.34 -2.80 -8.21
N LEU A 195 -5.46 -3.68 -8.66
CA LEU A 195 -5.47 -4.18 -10.04
C LEU A 195 -6.76 -4.95 -10.36
N MET A 196 -7.23 -5.80 -9.45
CA MET A 196 -8.49 -6.54 -9.62
C MET A 196 -9.68 -5.60 -9.78
N LYS A 197 -9.75 -4.51 -9.00
CA LYS A 197 -10.78 -3.48 -9.15
C LYS A 197 -10.71 -2.74 -10.48
N MET A 198 -9.53 -2.68 -11.09
CA MET A 198 -9.33 -2.15 -12.44
C MET A 198 -9.69 -3.15 -13.55
N GLY A 199 -10.09 -4.37 -13.19
CA GLY A 199 -10.50 -5.42 -14.12
C GLY A 199 -9.39 -6.40 -14.51
N TYR A 200 -8.21 -6.33 -13.89
CA TYR A 200 -7.15 -7.31 -14.10
C TYR A 200 -7.43 -8.63 -13.36
N PRO A 201 -6.92 -9.76 -13.85
CA PRO A 201 -7.05 -11.06 -13.18
C PRO A 201 -6.25 -11.13 -11.87
N ASP A 202 -6.65 -12.05 -10.98
CA ASP A 202 -5.93 -12.38 -9.74
C ASP A 202 -4.76 -13.36 -10.01
N GLU A 203 -3.69 -12.86 -10.64
CA GLU A 203 -2.50 -13.67 -10.98
C GLU A 203 -1.64 -14.07 -9.75
N TRP A 204 -1.87 -13.42 -8.61
CA TRP A 204 -1.12 -13.66 -7.37
C TRP A 204 -1.82 -14.61 -6.42
N GLY A 205 -3.11 -14.90 -6.63
CA GLY A 205 -3.88 -15.69 -5.68
C GLY A 205 -4.00 -14.93 -4.36
N VAL A 206 -4.68 -13.79 -4.37
CA VAL A 206 -4.84 -12.92 -3.18
C VAL A 206 -5.37 -13.70 -1.98
N GLN A 207 -6.23 -14.71 -2.22
CA GLN A 207 -6.74 -15.56 -1.17
C GLN A 207 -5.63 -16.32 -0.42
N ASP A 208 -4.63 -16.84 -1.12
CA ASP A 208 -3.51 -17.58 -0.51
C ASP A 208 -2.64 -16.63 0.31
N LEU A 209 -2.33 -15.45 -0.23
CA LEU A 209 -1.60 -14.39 0.50
C LEU A 209 -2.33 -13.96 1.77
N LEU A 210 -3.66 -13.85 1.73
CA LEU A 210 -4.48 -13.52 2.90
C LEU A 210 -4.38 -14.59 3.98
N PHE A 211 -4.36 -15.87 3.59
CA PHE A 211 -4.18 -16.97 4.54
C PHE A 211 -2.77 -16.97 5.14
N GLU A 212 -1.74 -16.69 4.33
CA GLU A 212 -0.37 -16.54 4.82
C GLU A 212 -0.24 -15.37 5.80
N ALA A 213 -0.78 -14.20 5.47
CA ALA A 213 -0.76 -13.03 6.36
C ALA A 213 -1.47 -13.33 7.70
N ARG A 214 -2.59 -14.04 7.66
CA ARG A 214 -3.30 -14.49 8.86
C ARG A 214 -2.46 -15.46 9.69
N LYS A 215 -1.76 -16.40 9.04
CA LYS A 215 -0.87 -17.36 9.70
C LYS A 215 0.26 -16.62 10.44
N GLU A 216 0.92 -15.66 9.79
CA GLU A 216 1.97 -14.84 10.40
C GLU A 216 1.45 -14.06 11.61
N LEU A 217 0.26 -13.43 11.51
CA LEU A 217 -0.35 -12.74 12.62
C LEU A 217 -0.65 -13.69 13.80
N VAL A 218 -1.17 -14.89 13.55
CA VAL A 218 -1.43 -15.90 14.60
C VAL A 218 -0.14 -16.38 15.25
N VAL A 219 0.95 -16.56 14.49
CA VAL A 219 2.27 -16.90 15.05
C VAL A 219 2.77 -15.78 15.95
N ALA A 220 2.68 -14.53 15.50
CA ALA A 220 3.07 -13.36 16.30
C ALA A 220 2.25 -13.25 17.59
N LEU A 221 0.93 -13.48 17.52
CA LEU A 221 0.04 -13.50 18.69
C LEU A 221 0.43 -14.58 19.70
N LYS A 222 0.96 -15.74 19.30
CA LYS A 222 1.42 -16.76 20.26
C LYS A 222 2.68 -16.36 21.02
N GLN A 223 3.43 -15.40 20.50
CA GLN A 223 4.69 -14.92 21.07
C GLN A 223 4.50 -13.67 21.96
N GLN A 224 3.26 -13.33 22.35
CA GLN A 224 2.93 -12.13 23.16
C GLN A 224 3.78 -12.00 24.44
N PRO A 225 4.02 -10.75 24.94
CA PRO A 225 3.68 -9.44 24.38
C PRO A 225 4.87 -8.73 23.68
N ARG A 226 5.99 -9.43 23.42
CA ARG A 226 7.26 -8.80 22.97
C ARG A 226 7.48 -8.83 21.45
N HIS A 227 6.50 -9.29 20.68
CA HIS A 227 6.67 -9.46 19.24
C HIS A 227 6.79 -8.11 18.51
N GLN A 228 7.71 -7.99 17.56
CA GLN A 228 8.02 -6.73 16.86
C GLN A 228 6.81 -6.14 16.13
N LEU A 229 5.97 -7.00 15.54
CA LEU A 229 4.72 -6.64 14.85
C LEU A 229 3.76 -5.77 15.70
N PHE A 230 3.86 -5.84 17.03
CA PHE A 230 2.99 -5.11 17.95
C PHE A 230 3.62 -3.87 18.58
N ARG A 231 4.80 -3.44 18.09
CA ARG A 231 5.52 -2.28 18.61
C ARG A 231 4.74 -0.98 18.43
N ASP A 232 4.22 -0.77 17.22
CA ASP A 232 3.56 0.48 16.84
C ASP A 232 2.04 0.35 16.79
N ILE A 233 1.53 -0.87 16.56
CA ILE A 233 0.10 -1.16 16.43
C ILE A 233 -0.24 -2.34 17.33
N ALA A 234 -1.18 -2.16 18.25
CA ALA A 234 -1.63 -3.22 19.13
C ALA A 234 -2.18 -4.44 18.34
N PRO A 235 -2.18 -5.64 18.93
CA PRO A 235 -2.70 -6.85 18.30
C PRO A 235 -4.09 -6.70 17.65
N ALA A 236 -5.03 -6.03 18.33
CA ALA A 236 -6.35 -5.74 17.80
C ALA A 236 -6.30 -4.86 16.53
N GLY A 237 -5.46 -3.82 16.53
CA GLY A 237 -5.28 -2.97 15.36
C GLY A 237 -4.67 -3.71 14.17
N GLN A 238 -3.77 -4.66 14.39
CA GLN A 238 -3.23 -5.50 13.32
C GLN A 238 -4.30 -6.45 12.75
N MET A 239 -5.15 -7.02 13.61
CA MET A 239 -6.30 -7.82 13.16
C MET A 239 -7.26 -6.99 12.31
N GLN A 240 -7.58 -5.75 12.74
CA GLN A 240 -8.45 -4.85 11.96
C GLN A 240 -7.86 -4.49 10.60
N ARG A 241 -6.54 -4.31 10.50
CA ARG A 241 -5.87 -4.07 9.22
C ARG A 241 -6.03 -5.27 8.29
N LEU A 242 -5.87 -6.49 8.80
CA LEU A 242 -6.04 -7.71 8.01
C LEU A 242 -7.51 -7.91 7.60
N ASP A 243 -8.45 -7.73 8.51
CA ASP A 243 -9.88 -7.87 8.25
C ASP A 243 -10.40 -6.84 7.24
N SER A 244 -9.89 -5.61 7.30
CA SER A 244 -10.20 -4.59 6.29
C SER A 244 -9.84 -5.08 4.88
N VAL A 245 -8.75 -5.80 4.73
CA VAL A 245 -8.32 -6.35 3.44
C VAL A 245 -9.13 -7.58 3.05
N PHE A 246 -9.55 -8.43 4.00
CA PHE A 246 -10.52 -9.51 3.73
C PHE A 246 -11.86 -8.96 3.23
N ILE A 247 -12.39 -7.91 3.89
CA ILE A 247 -13.61 -7.22 3.45
C ILE A 247 -13.44 -6.74 2.02
N ASP A 248 -12.34 -6.05 1.71
CA ASP A 248 -12.08 -5.51 0.38
C ASP A 248 -11.95 -6.61 -0.69
N TYR A 249 -11.29 -7.72 -0.37
CA TYR A 249 -11.21 -8.90 -1.24
C TYR A 249 -12.58 -9.51 -1.53
N TYR A 250 -13.40 -9.74 -0.50
CA TYR A 250 -14.74 -10.31 -0.69
C TYR A 250 -15.66 -9.36 -1.46
N MET A 251 -15.56 -8.06 -1.24
CA MET A 251 -16.28 -7.06 -2.03
C MET A 251 -15.84 -7.09 -3.50
N THR A 252 -14.53 -7.14 -3.76
CA THR A 252 -13.96 -7.18 -5.12
C THR A 252 -14.34 -8.45 -5.87
N THR A 253 -14.39 -9.59 -5.17
CA THR A 253 -14.80 -10.90 -5.73
C THR A 253 -16.31 -11.14 -5.70
N LYS A 254 -17.13 -10.10 -5.47
CA LYS A 254 -18.60 -10.15 -5.49
C LYS A 254 -19.19 -11.16 -4.48
N GLN A 255 -18.57 -11.28 -3.31
CA GLN A 255 -19.02 -12.09 -2.17
C GLN A 255 -19.44 -11.19 -0.99
N PRO A 256 -20.43 -10.29 -1.15
CA PRO A 256 -20.71 -9.24 -0.16
C PRO A 256 -21.23 -9.79 1.18
N LYS A 257 -21.83 -11.00 1.20
CA LYS A 257 -22.22 -11.67 2.45
C LYS A 257 -21.01 -12.03 3.33
N LYS A 258 -19.95 -12.59 2.73
CA LYS A 258 -18.70 -12.89 3.46
C LYS A 258 -18.01 -11.61 3.93
N ALA A 259 -18.05 -10.55 3.11
CA ALA A 259 -17.56 -9.25 3.51
C ALA A 259 -18.31 -8.71 4.74
N ALA A 260 -19.64 -8.82 4.74
CA ALA A 260 -20.48 -8.42 5.87
C ALA A 260 -20.21 -9.25 7.14
N GLU A 261 -19.98 -10.56 7.02
CA GLU A 261 -19.62 -11.43 8.16
C GLU A 261 -18.33 -10.96 8.84
N VAL A 262 -17.28 -10.68 8.07
CA VAL A 262 -16.01 -10.14 8.60
C VAL A 262 -16.22 -8.76 9.23
N ALA A 263 -16.99 -7.91 8.58
CA ALA A 263 -17.32 -6.57 9.07
C ALA A 263 -18.08 -6.60 10.40
N ILE A 264 -19.07 -7.49 10.56
CA ILE A 264 -19.84 -7.66 11.80
C ILE A 264 -18.92 -8.13 12.93
N ARG A 265 -18.06 -9.12 12.68
CA ARG A 265 -17.05 -9.56 13.66
C ARG A 265 -16.25 -8.37 14.18
N MET A 266 -15.70 -7.58 13.26
CA MET A 266 -14.88 -6.42 13.61
C MET A 266 -15.66 -5.38 14.43
N LEU A 267 -16.90 -5.04 14.05
CA LEU A 267 -17.71 -4.07 14.80
C LEU A 267 -18.22 -4.56 16.16
N MET A 268 -18.40 -5.87 16.34
CA MET A 268 -19.00 -6.45 17.55
C MET A 268 -17.96 -6.91 18.58
N GLU A 269 -16.81 -7.42 18.12
CA GLU A 269 -15.80 -8.01 19.00
C GLU A 269 -14.70 -7.02 19.40
N ASP A 270 -14.44 -5.99 18.60
CA ASP A 270 -13.34 -5.06 18.86
C ASP A 270 -13.83 -3.84 19.67
N GLU A 271 -13.19 -3.59 20.81
CA GLU A 271 -13.57 -2.48 21.73
C GLU A 271 -13.35 -1.09 21.11
N TYR A 272 -12.28 -0.94 20.30
CA TYR A 272 -11.94 0.30 19.61
C TYR A 272 -11.69 -0.01 18.14
N LEU A 273 -12.14 0.87 17.25
CA LEU A 273 -12.02 0.67 15.80
C LEU A 273 -11.15 1.75 15.16
N ILE A 274 -10.28 1.33 14.24
CA ILE A 274 -9.66 2.23 13.27
C ILE A 274 -10.77 2.84 12.42
N GLN A 275 -10.78 4.17 12.28
CA GLN A 275 -11.86 4.90 11.63
C GLN A 275 -12.15 4.40 10.21
N GLU A 276 -11.09 4.19 9.41
CA GLU A 276 -11.22 3.68 8.05
C GLU A 276 -11.81 2.26 8.01
N ALA A 277 -11.44 1.40 8.97
CA ALA A 277 -11.94 0.04 9.09
C ALA A 277 -13.44 0.02 9.47
N ALA A 278 -13.86 0.93 10.36
CA ALA A 278 -15.27 1.11 10.72
C ALA A 278 -16.12 1.51 9.51
N MET A 279 -15.64 2.48 8.71
CA MET A 279 -16.32 2.94 7.51
C MET A 279 -16.45 1.84 6.45
N LEU A 280 -15.38 1.09 6.23
CA LEU A 280 -15.37 -0.03 5.29
C LEU A 280 -16.34 -1.13 5.75
N SER A 281 -16.39 -1.42 7.05
CA SER A 281 -17.30 -2.41 7.64
C SER A 281 -18.75 -2.06 7.44
N LEU A 282 -19.14 -0.82 7.76
CA LEU A 282 -20.50 -0.34 7.57
C LEU A 282 -20.93 -0.46 6.11
N LYS A 283 -20.05 -0.11 5.18
CA LYS A 283 -20.32 -0.26 3.75
C LYS A 283 -20.53 -1.74 3.37
N ALA A 284 -19.64 -2.63 3.82
CA ALA A 284 -19.73 -4.06 3.51
C ALA A 284 -21.01 -4.70 4.06
N ILE A 285 -21.44 -4.31 5.26
CA ILE A 285 -22.71 -4.77 5.85
C ILE A 285 -23.89 -4.30 4.99
N LEU A 286 -23.93 -3.01 4.63
CA LEU A 286 -25.00 -2.47 3.80
C LEU A 286 -25.07 -3.17 2.43
N ASP A 287 -23.93 -3.43 1.80
CA ASP A 287 -23.86 -4.11 0.51
C ASP A 287 -24.22 -5.61 0.64
N GLY A 288 -23.83 -6.26 1.75
CA GLY A 288 -24.10 -7.67 2.03
C GLY A 288 -25.56 -8.00 2.37
N LEU A 289 -26.28 -7.05 2.95
CA LEU A 289 -27.73 -7.17 3.20
C LEU A 289 -28.55 -7.13 1.91
N GLY A 290 -27.99 -6.53 0.83
CA GLY A 290 -28.67 -6.38 -0.45
C GLY A 290 -29.93 -5.49 -0.39
N PRO A 291 -30.59 -5.25 -1.53
CA PRO A 291 -31.88 -4.56 -1.57
C PRO A 291 -33.05 -5.44 -1.07
N SER A 292 -32.85 -6.74 -0.91
CA SER A 292 -33.90 -7.70 -0.60
C SER A 292 -34.13 -7.82 0.91
N GLN A 293 -35.33 -7.41 1.34
CA GLN A 293 -35.86 -7.42 2.71
C GLN A 293 -35.96 -8.81 3.39
N GLU A 294 -35.41 -9.88 2.82
CA GLU A 294 -35.77 -11.27 3.17
C GLU A 294 -34.91 -11.92 4.27
N LEU A 295 -33.89 -11.24 4.81
CA LEU A 295 -32.97 -11.82 5.81
C LEU A 295 -33.15 -11.28 7.24
N MET A 296 -34.16 -10.46 7.49
CA MET A 296 -34.49 -9.98 8.83
C MET A 296 -36.00 -10.11 9.03
N ASN A 297 -36.43 -10.73 10.13
CA ASN A 297 -37.84 -10.72 10.53
C ASN A 297 -38.36 -9.28 10.47
N GLU A 298 -39.54 -9.06 9.89
CA GLU A 298 -40.12 -7.73 9.64
C GLU A 298 -40.18 -6.82 10.89
N GLU A 299 -40.10 -7.40 12.09
CA GLU A 299 -40.12 -6.69 13.38
C GLU A 299 -38.78 -6.02 13.75
N ASP A 300 -37.61 -6.53 13.31
CA ASP A 300 -36.29 -5.99 13.70
C ASP A 300 -35.71 -4.97 12.69
N VAL A 301 -36.32 -4.86 11.50
CA VAL A 301 -35.83 -4.08 10.35
C VAL A 301 -35.80 -2.57 10.58
N PRO A 302 -36.79 -1.92 11.22
CA PRO A 302 -36.80 -0.48 11.35
C PRO A 302 -35.70 0.02 12.29
N GLU A 303 -35.42 -0.70 13.36
CA GLU A 303 -34.46 -0.30 14.40
C GLU A 303 -33.02 -0.53 13.95
N VAL A 304 -32.72 -1.67 13.32
CA VAL A 304 -31.39 -1.91 12.75
C VAL A 304 -31.12 -0.96 11.58
N ARG A 305 -32.11 -0.71 10.71
CA ARG A 305 -31.97 0.27 9.62
C ARG A 305 -31.84 1.70 10.16
N SER A 306 -32.61 2.06 11.19
CA SER A 306 -32.52 3.35 11.88
C SER A 306 -31.17 3.50 12.57
N ALA A 307 -30.65 2.47 13.23
CA ALA A 307 -29.33 2.46 13.86
C ALA A 307 -28.22 2.57 12.81
N LEU A 308 -28.30 1.87 11.69
CA LEU A 308 -27.35 1.99 10.58
C LEU A 308 -27.43 3.36 9.88
N GLN A 309 -28.64 3.92 9.70
CA GLN A 309 -28.83 5.29 9.21
C GLN A 309 -28.36 6.34 10.21
N GLN A 310 -28.55 6.13 11.51
CA GLN A 310 -28.04 6.98 12.57
C GLN A 310 -26.52 6.88 12.66
N CYS A 311 -25.92 5.70 12.50
CA CYS A 311 -24.48 5.54 12.34
C CYS A 311 -24.00 6.32 11.12
N ARG A 312 -24.65 6.17 9.97
CA ARG A 312 -24.34 6.92 8.74
C ARG A 312 -24.44 8.44 8.95
N HIS A 313 -25.45 8.92 9.66
CA HIS A 313 -25.64 10.34 10.00
C HIS A 313 -24.69 10.86 11.09
N THR A 314 -24.35 10.02 12.07
CA THR A 314 -23.42 10.35 13.16
C THR A 314 -22.01 10.45 12.63
N VAL A 315 -21.60 9.50 11.78
CA VAL A 315 -20.37 9.58 11.00
C VAL A 315 -20.33 10.86 10.16
N ALA A 316 -21.40 11.16 9.42
CA ALA A 316 -21.51 12.36 8.60
C ALA A 316 -21.45 13.67 9.41
N ARG A 317 -21.97 13.67 10.65
CA ARG A 317 -21.97 14.83 11.57
C ARG A 317 -20.65 15.02 12.30
N GLN A 318 -20.02 13.95 12.76
CA GLN A 318 -18.75 14.00 13.48
C GLN A 318 -17.60 14.37 12.53
N HIS A 319 -17.76 14.11 11.23
CA HIS A 319 -16.78 14.44 10.22
C HIS A 319 -17.44 15.14 9.02
N PRO A 320 -17.77 16.45 9.11
CA PRO A 320 -18.41 17.18 8.02
C PRO A 320 -17.54 17.28 6.76
N SER A 321 -16.21 17.11 6.87
CA SER A 321 -15.29 16.95 5.73
C SER A 321 -15.50 15.63 4.96
N CYS A 322 -16.21 14.67 5.55
CA CYS A 322 -16.57 13.37 4.96
C CYS A 322 -17.90 13.40 4.17
N VAL A 323 -18.50 14.58 3.94
CA VAL A 323 -19.80 14.71 3.22
C VAL A 323 -19.71 15.60 1.97
N SER A 324 -18.60 16.35 1.78
CA SER A 324 -18.31 16.90 0.46
C SER A 324 -17.85 15.76 -0.44
N GLU A 325 -18.67 15.33 -1.39
CA GLU A 325 -18.31 14.27 -2.35
C GLU A 325 -16.94 14.51 -3.00
N ASP A 326 -16.55 15.77 -3.22
CA ASP A 326 -15.26 16.14 -3.81
C ASP A 326 -14.08 16.07 -2.83
N LEU A 327 -14.27 16.45 -1.57
CA LEU A 327 -13.22 16.33 -0.54
C LEU A 327 -13.08 14.89 -0.04
N VAL A 328 -14.18 14.14 0.03
CA VAL A 328 -14.21 12.69 0.30
C VAL A 328 -13.55 11.92 -0.82
N LYS A 329 -13.86 12.19 -2.09
CA LYS A 329 -13.14 11.55 -3.20
C LYS A 329 -11.65 11.82 -3.09
N ARG A 330 -11.23 13.06 -2.83
CA ARG A 330 -9.80 13.38 -2.68
C ARG A 330 -9.17 12.71 -1.45
N GLN A 331 -9.79 12.80 -0.27
CA GLN A 331 -9.22 12.32 0.99
C GLN A 331 -9.33 10.80 1.14
N THR A 332 -10.41 10.16 0.64
CA THR A 332 -10.59 8.70 0.64
C THR A 332 -9.73 8.02 -0.41
N LEU A 333 -9.48 8.63 -1.58
CA LEU A 333 -8.47 8.11 -2.51
C LEU A 333 -7.07 8.22 -1.91
N LEU A 334 -6.72 9.37 -1.34
CA LEU A 334 -5.42 9.57 -0.70
C LEU A 334 -5.23 8.68 0.54
N GLN A 335 -6.30 8.40 1.31
CA GLN A 335 -6.30 7.47 2.45
C GLN A 335 -6.30 6.00 2.04
N SER A 336 -6.98 5.63 0.94
CA SER A 336 -6.91 4.25 0.39
C SER A 336 -5.48 3.89 -0.03
N HIS A 337 -4.69 4.88 -0.44
CA HIS A 337 -3.30 4.70 -0.84
C HIS A 337 -2.30 4.66 0.33
N LYS A 338 -2.70 4.96 1.57
CA LYS A 338 -1.79 4.97 2.74
C LYS A 338 -1.26 3.59 3.13
N GLY A 339 -1.80 2.51 2.56
CA GLY A 339 -1.32 1.16 2.79
C GLY A 339 -1.03 0.34 1.55
N ASP A 340 -1.22 0.91 0.34
CA ASP A 340 -1.00 0.20 -0.92
C ASP A 340 0.49 0.03 -1.25
N PHE A 341 1.36 0.85 -0.63
CA PHE A 341 2.74 1.00 -1.03
C PHE A 341 3.69 0.96 0.16
N GLN A 342 4.86 0.35 -0.04
CA GLN A 342 5.99 0.54 0.83
C GLN A 342 6.82 1.71 0.30
N MET A 343 6.73 2.86 0.99
CA MET A 343 7.78 3.87 0.89
C MET A 343 9.03 3.27 1.53
N GLU A 344 10.15 3.30 0.83
CA GLU A 344 11.41 2.84 1.39
C GLU A 344 11.90 3.88 2.41
N PHE A 345 12.28 3.39 3.60
CA PHE A 345 12.92 4.17 4.66
C PHE A 345 14.43 3.86 4.66
N TYR A 346 15.25 4.82 5.14
CA TYR A 346 16.70 4.65 5.28
C TYR A 346 17.10 3.75 6.42
#